data_AF-B6QL93-F1
#
_entry.id   AF-B6QL93-F1
#
_cell.length_a   1.000
_cell.length_b   1.000
_cell.length_c   1.000
_cell.angle_alpha   90.00
_cell.angle_beta   90.00
_cell.angle_gamma   90.00
#
_symmetry.space_group_name_H-M   'P 1'
#
loop_
_entity.id
_entity.type
_entity.pdbx_description
1 polymer ?
#
loop_
_entity_poly.entity_id
_entity_poly.type
_entity_poly.pdbx_seq_one_letter_code
_entity_poly.pdbx_strand_id
1 'polypeptide(L)'
;MTYWSILEKVPGSKLRLTKMDDEILEHFKREFPDFDPAATINEDDMKSKAGKEKWRNFMKEYEKTISDYNFGTMLRSNPKAEYDQESTIFAMRMQFYAIEIARNRAGLNDWIYERAQGKKE
;
A
#
# COMPACT_ATOMS: atom_id res chain seq x y z
N MET A 1 -8.06 2.49 -11.72
CA MET A 1 -9.28 1.90 -11.14
C MET A 1 -9.22 0.37 -10.98
N THR A 2 -8.07 -0.29 -11.17
CA THR A 2 -7.99 -1.77 -11.17
C THR A 2 -7.92 -2.40 -9.78
N TYR A 3 -7.21 -1.78 -8.83
CA TYR A 3 -6.99 -2.37 -7.51
C TYR A 3 -8.25 -2.39 -6.62
N TRP A 4 -9.03 -1.31 -6.61
CA TRP A 4 -10.29 -1.24 -5.86
C TRP A 4 -11.26 -2.35 -6.27
N SER A 5 -11.48 -2.53 -7.57
CA SER A 5 -12.36 -3.59 -8.08
C SER A 5 -11.88 -5.01 -7.77
N ILE A 6 -10.59 -5.20 -7.49
CA ILE A 6 -10.07 -6.49 -7.01
C ILE A 6 -10.46 -6.68 -5.53
N LEU A 7 -10.27 -5.65 -4.70
CA LEU A 7 -10.67 -5.68 -3.29
C LEU A 7 -12.18 -5.86 -3.11
N GLU A 8 -12.99 -5.31 -4.01
CA GLU A 8 -14.44 -5.56 -4.00
C GLU A 8 -14.80 -7.02 -4.32
N LYS A 9 -13.93 -7.78 -4.98
CA LYS A 9 -14.17 -9.18 -5.39
C LYS A 9 -13.50 -10.19 -4.47
N VAL A 10 -12.39 -9.83 -3.84
CA VAL A 10 -11.56 -10.72 -3.01
C VAL A 10 -11.12 -9.97 -1.75
N PRO A 11 -11.17 -10.59 -0.56
CA PRO A 11 -10.64 -10.00 0.66
C PRO A 11 -9.16 -9.59 0.49
N GLY A 12 -8.81 -8.40 0.98
CA GLY A 12 -7.44 -7.88 0.93
C GLY A 12 -6.44 -8.83 1.59
N SER A 13 -6.83 -9.48 2.70
CA SER A 13 -6.03 -10.49 3.42
C SER A 13 -5.60 -11.68 2.56
N LYS A 14 -6.34 -11.99 1.48
CA LYS A 14 -6.06 -13.11 0.58
C LYS A 14 -5.40 -12.67 -0.73
N LEU A 15 -5.29 -11.37 -0.96
CA LEU A 15 -4.75 -10.81 -2.19
C LEU A 15 -3.21 -10.75 -2.12
N ARG A 16 -2.56 -11.31 -3.15
CA ARG A 16 -1.14 -11.06 -3.39
C ARG A 16 -0.94 -10.05 -4.51
N LEU A 17 -0.15 -9.03 -4.23
CA LEU A 17 0.18 -7.95 -5.17
C LEU A 17 1.39 -8.31 -6.03
N THR A 18 2.35 -9.02 -5.46
CA THR A 18 3.58 -9.49 -6.10
C THR A 18 3.89 -10.93 -5.68
N LYS A 19 4.88 -11.54 -6.32
CA LYS A 19 5.39 -12.87 -5.93
C LYS A 19 6.23 -12.84 -4.65
N MET A 20 6.69 -11.66 -4.23
CA MET A 20 7.62 -11.44 -3.12
C MET A 20 6.97 -10.68 -1.97
N ASP A 21 5.63 -10.73 -1.85
CA ASP A 21 4.91 -9.92 -0.86
C ASP A 21 5.41 -10.13 0.57
N ASP A 22 5.71 -11.38 0.93
CA ASP A 22 6.23 -11.73 2.24
C ASP A 22 7.61 -11.07 2.48
N GLU A 23 8.53 -11.15 1.51
CA GLU A 23 9.85 -10.52 1.59
C GLU A 23 9.76 -8.98 1.64
N ILE A 24 8.89 -8.39 0.83
CA ILE A 24 8.64 -6.93 0.83
C ILE A 24 8.11 -6.49 2.19
N LEU A 25 7.19 -7.24 2.78
CA LEU A 25 6.62 -6.91 4.09
C LEU A 25 7.66 -7.02 5.20
N GLU A 26 8.46 -8.08 5.22
CA GLU A 26 9.51 -8.26 6.22
C GLU A 26 10.56 -7.15 6.13
N HIS A 27 11.02 -6.84 4.92
CA HIS A 27 11.95 -5.74 4.70
C HIS A 27 11.33 -4.39 5.09
N PHE A 28 10.08 -4.14 4.71
CA PHE A 28 9.37 -2.90 5.05
C PHE A 28 9.25 -2.71 6.56
N LYS A 29 8.89 -3.76 7.32
CA LYS A 29 8.85 -3.71 8.79
C LYS A 29 10.23 -3.46 9.41
N ARG A 30 11.31 -3.93 8.78
CA ARG A 30 12.67 -3.70 9.26
C ARG A 30 13.13 -2.25 9.05
N GLU A 31 12.85 -1.69 7.88
CA GLU A 31 13.29 -0.32 7.52
C GLU A 31 12.37 0.76 8.13
N PHE A 32 11.09 0.41 8.32
CA PHE A 32 10.06 1.29 8.87
C PHE A 32 9.34 0.62 10.06
N PRO A 33 10.05 0.36 11.18
CA PRO A 33 9.46 -0.28 12.34
C PRO A 33 8.37 0.56 13.03
N ASP A 34 8.48 1.88 12.94
CA ASP A 34 7.49 2.84 13.45
C ASP A 34 6.30 3.07 12.50
N PHE A 35 6.28 2.44 11.32
CA PHE A 35 5.20 2.63 10.37
C PHE A 35 3.97 1.83 10.77
N ASP A 36 2.89 2.54 11.09
CA ASP A 36 1.60 1.94 11.39
C ASP A 36 0.73 1.85 10.11
N PRO A 37 0.38 0.64 9.63
CA PRO A 37 -0.42 0.48 8.42
C PRO A 37 -1.88 0.93 8.57
N ALA A 38 -2.40 1.04 9.80
CA ALA A 38 -3.74 1.52 10.11
C ALA A 38 -3.83 3.05 10.23
N ALA A 39 -2.70 3.71 10.48
CA ALA A 39 -2.61 5.16 10.55
C ALA A 39 -2.78 5.82 9.18
N THR A 40 -3.21 7.08 9.20
CA THR A 40 -3.18 7.95 8.01
C THR A 40 -1.73 8.29 7.69
N ILE A 41 -1.30 7.99 6.47
CA ILE A 41 0.02 8.35 5.98
C ILE A 41 0.13 9.86 5.93
N ASN A 42 1.18 10.39 6.57
CA ASN A 42 1.51 11.80 6.47
C ASN A 42 2.35 12.05 5.21
N GLU A 43 1.78 12.76 4.26
CA GLU A 43 2.44 13.11 3.01
C GLU A 43 3.72 13.93 3.24
N ASP A 44 3.75 14.75 4.30
CA ASP A 44 4.90 15.59 4.65
C ASP A 44 6.09 14.74 5.09
N ASP A 45 5.86 13.66 5.84
CA ASP A 45 6.91 12.72 6.25
C ASP A 45 7.49 11.97 5.05
N MET A 46 6.65 11.58 4.09
CA MET A 46 7.14 10.98 2.84
C MET A 46 7.92 11.98 1.97
N LYS A 47 7.53 13.27 1.98
CA LYS A 47 8.16 14.34 1.19
C LYS A 47 9.39 14.95 1.87
N SER A 48 9.55 14.72 3.17
CA SER A 48 10.73 15.08 3.97
C SER A 48 12.00 14.50 3.37
N LYS A 49 13.13 15.16 3.63
CA LYS A 49 14.44 14.73 3.16
C LYS A 49 14.78 13.32 3.65
N ALA A 50 14.45 13.02 4.90
CA ALA A 50 14.68 11.70 5.48
C ALA A 50 13.76 10.62 4.87
N GLY A 51 12.46 10.93 4.70
CA GLY A 51 11.50 10.01 4.08
C GLY A 51 11.87 9.69 2.63
N LYS A 52 12.21 10.71 1.83
CA LYS A 52 12.68 10.53 0.45
C LYS A 52 13.92 9.63 0.37
N GLU A 53 14.89 9.82 1.25
CA GLU A 53 16.11 9.02 1.26
C GLU A 53 15.83 7.57 1.67
N LYS A 54 15.06 7.35 2.74
CA LYS A 54 14.63 6.00 3.17
C LYS A 54 13.89 5.27 2.06
N TRP A 55 12.86 5.89 1.49
CA TRP A 55 12.09 5.29 0.40
C TRP A 55 12.94 5.04 -0.83
N ARG A 56 13.87 5.94 -1.17
CA ARG A 56 14.79 5.73 -2.30
C ARG A 56 15.69 4.51 -2.09
N ASN A 57 16.25 4.36 -0.89
CA ASN A 57 17.10 3.20 -0.56
C ASN A 57 16.29 1.90 -0.62
N PHE A 58 15.10 1.89 0.00
CA PHE A 58 14.18 0.76 -0.04
C PHE A 58 13.81 0.37 -1.48
N MET A 59 13.40 1.34 -2.30
CA MET A 59 13.00 1.10 -3.70
C MET A 59 14.15 0.58 -4.57
N LYS A 60 15.38 1.04 -4.31
CA LYS A 60 16.56 0.64 -5.09
C LYS A 60 16.86 -0.86 -4.96
N GLU A 61 16.55 -1.47 -3.82
CA GLU A 61 16.68 -2.93 -3.63
C GLU A 61 15.77 -3.72 -4.58
N TYR A 62 14.63 -3.13 -4.96
CA TYR A 62 13.63 -3.77 -5.81
C TYR A 62 13.71 -3.36 -7.29
N GLU A 63 14.70 -2.55 -7.68
CA GLU A 63 14.86 -2.04 -9.06
C GLU A 63 14.94 -3.17 -10.09
N LYS A 64 15.61 -4.28 -9.74
CA LYS A 64 15.82 -5.42 -10.64
C LYS A 64 14.74 -6.50 -10.54
N THR A 65 13.95 -6.48 -9.48
CA THR A 65 12.99 -7.54 -9.16
C THR A 65 11.55 -7.13 -9.43
N ILE A 66 11.22 -5.85 -9.19
CA ILE A 66 9.92 -5.27 -9.49
C ILE A 66 10.02 -4.40 -10.75
N SER A 67 9.41 -4.87 -11.84
CA SER A 67 9.20 -4.05 -13.04
C SER A 67 8.37 -2.82 -12.69
N ASP A 68 8.77 -1.67 -13.25
CA ASP A 68 8.07 -0.40 -13.06
C ASP A 68 7.96 0.02 -11.58
N TYR A 69 8.95 -0.34 -10.74
CA TYR A 69 8.97 0.00 -9.32
C TYR A 69 8.81 1.51 -9.05
N ASN A 70 9.28 2.33 -9.99
CA ASN A 70 9.22 3.80 -9.97
C ASN A 70 8.01 4.40 -10.70
N PHE A 71 7.03 3.58 -11.10
CA PHE A 71 5.84 4.07 -11.78
C PHE A 71 4.90 4.77 -10.78
N GLY A 72 4.44 5.97 -11.14
CA GLY A 72 3.52 6.74 -10.31
C GLY A 72 2.13 6.11 -10.22
N THR A 73 1.62 5.92 -9.02
CA THR A 73 0.29 5.35 -8.75
C THR A 73 -0.43 6.11 -7.63
N MET A 74 -1.75 5.96 -7.59
CA MET A 74 -2.58 6.48 -6.51
C MET A 74 -2.61 5.49 -5.35
N LEU A 75 -2.37 5.99 -4.15
CA LEU A 75 -2.39 5.24 -2.89
C LEU A 75 -3.35 5.92 -1.92
N ARG A 76 -4.08 5.15 -1.13
CA ARG A 76 -4.95 5.70 -0.08
C ARG A 76 -4.12 6.14 1.11
N SER A 77 -4.31 7.36 1.59
CA SER A 77 -3.62 7.85 2.79
C SER A 77 -4.06 7.07 4.02
N ASN A 78 -5.34 6.69 4.10
CA ASN A 78 -5.90 5.88 5.19
C ASN A 78 -6.56 4.60 4.64
N PRO A 79 -6.30 3.42 5.23
CA PRO A 79 -6.92 2.17 4.77
C PRO A 79 -8.44 2.11 4.97
N LYS A 80 -8.99 2.88 5.92
CA LYS A 80 -10.43 2.99 6.23
C LYS A 80 -11.15 4.02 5.37
N ALA A 81 -10.41 4.79 4.56
CA ALA A 81 -10.98 5.76 3.65
C ALA A 81 -11.14 5.18 2.23
N GLU A 82 -12.08 5.75 1.49
CA GLU A 82 -12.24 5.53 0.05
C GLU A 82 -11.23 6.38 -0.74
N TYR A 83 -11.12 6.13 -2.04
CA TYR A 83 -10.38 7.02 -2.93
C TYR A 83 -11.11 8.35 -3.07
N ASP A 84 -10.70 9.32 -2.26
CA ASP A 84 -11.18 10.70 -2.27
C ASP A 84 -10.04 11.69 -2.52
N GLN A 85 -10.34 12.95 -2.84
CA GLN A 85 -9.36 14.00 -3.06
C GLN A 85 -8.48 14.24 -1.82
N GLU A 86 -9.05 14.13 -0.62
CA GLU A 86 -8.30 14.32 0.64
C GLU A 86 -7.63 13.03 1.14
N SER A 87 -8.14 11.87 0.71
CA SER A 87 -7.70 10.55 1.19
C SER A 87 -6.83 9.79 0.19
N THR A 88 -6.39 10.44 -0.89
CA THR A 88 -5.54 9.86 -1.94
C THR A 88 -4.26 10.65 -2.06
N ILE A 89 -3.13 9.94 -2.01
CA ILE A 89 -1.79 10.50 -2.22
C ILE A 89 -1.16 9.88 -3.45
N PHE A 90 -0.24 10.63 -4.06
CA PHE A 90 0.59 10.13 -5.15
C PHE A 90 1.83 9.43 -4.59
N ALA A 91 2.02 8.17 -4.95
CA ALA A 91 3.14 7.36 -4.50
C ALA A 91 3.72 6.56 -5.67
N MET A 92 4.93 6.06 -5.51
CA MET A 92 5.54 5.14 -6.47
C MET A 92 4.95 3.73 -6.29
N ARG A 93 4.95 2.91 -7.34
CA ARG A 93 4.41 1.55 -7.33
C ARG A 93 4.99 0.70 -6.21
N MET A 94 6.29 0.83 -5.96
CA MET A 94 6.94 0.09 -4.87
C MET A 94 6.47 0.56 -3.47
N GLN A 95 6.24 1.85 -3.29
CA GLN A 95 5.67 2.39 -2.04
C GLN A 95 4.25 1.87 -1.84
N PHE A 96 3.45 1.87 -2.92
CA PHE A 96 2.11 1.29 -2.93
C PHE A 96 2.13 -0.19 -2.54
N TYR A 97 3.05 -1.00 -3.09
CA TYR A 97 3.17 -2.41 -2.71
C TYR A 97 3.50 -2.56 -1.24
N ALA A 98 4.57 -1.92 -0.73
CA ALA A 98 4.96 -2.05 0.67
C ALA A 98 3.80 -1.74 1.64
N ILE A 99 3.09 -0.65 1.37
CA ILE A 99 2.00 -0.15 2.20
C ILE A 99 0.74 -1.02 2.08
N GLU A 100 0.27 -1.30 0.86
CA GLU A 100 -0.94 -2.09 0.68
C GLU A 100 -0.74 -3.57 1.05
N ILE A 101 0.48 -4.12 0.89
CA ILE A 101 0.80 -5.46 1.40
C ILE A 101 0.69 -5.47 2.93
N ALA A 102 1.27 -4.48 3.61
CA ALA A 102 1.16 -4.39 5.06
C ALA A 102 -0.30 -4.28 5.53
N ARG A 103 -1.11 -3.46 4.84
CA ARG A 103 -2.55 -3.31 5.11
C ARG A 103 -3.35 -4.57 4.85
N ASN A 104 -3.09 -5.22 3.72
CA ASN A 104 -3.71 -6.50 3.35
C ASN A 104 -3.42 -7.55 4.41
N ARG A 105 -2.15 -7.73 4.80
CA ARG A 105 -1.77 -8.73 5.82
C ARG A 105 -2.32 -8.41 7.21
N ALA A 106 -2.60 -7.15 7.50
CA ALA A 106 -3.27 -6.72 8.73
C ALA A 106 -4.82 -6.79 8.63
N GLY A 107 -5.39 -7.21 7.50
CA GLY A 107 -6.85 -7.26 7.29
C GLY A 107 -7.53 -5.90 7.20
N LEU A 108 -6.77 -4.81 7.07
CA LEU A 108 -7.29 -3.44 7.07
C LEU A 108 -8.06 -3.08 5.80
N ASN A 109 -7.98 -3.92 4.77
CA ASN A 109 -8.66 -3.75 3.49
C ASN A 109 -9.89 -4.66 3.32
N ASP A 110 -10.16 -5.55 4.28
CA ASP A 110 -11.24 -6.54 4.15
C ASP A 110 -12.63 -5.90 4.20
N TRP A 111 -12.78 -4.77 4.90
CA TRP A 111 -14.03 -4.01 4.95
C TRP A 111 -14.56 -3.60 3.57
N ILE A 112 -13.67 -3.43 2.58
CA ILE A 112 -14.04 -3.06 1.21
C ILE A 112 -14.78 -4.22 0.55
N TYR A 113 -14.25 -5.43 0.72
CA TYR A 113 -14.90 -6.66 0.27
C TYR A 113 -16.24 -6.85 0.97
N GLU A 114 -16.27 -6.72 2.30
CA GLU A 114 -17.48 -6.88 3.10
C GLU A 114 -18.56 -5.88 2.71
N ARG A 115 -18.21 -4.61 2.55
CA ARG A 115 -19.14 -3.56 2.11
C ARG A 115 -19.64 -3.80 0.68
N ALA A 116 -18.78 -4.29 -0.22
CA ALA A 116 -19.16 -4.58 -1.59
C ALA A 116 -20.10 -5.80 -1.70
N GLN A 117 -19.89 -6.84 -0.89
CA GLN A 117 -20.81 -7.99 -0.85
C GLN A 117 -22.10 -7.65 -0.12
N GLY A 118 -22.06 -6.89 0.98
CA GLY A 118 -23.26 -6.48 1.73
C GLY A 118 -24.17 -5.51 0.97
N LYS A 119 -23.67 -4.83 -0.07
CA LYS A 119 -24.47 -4.01 -1.01
C LYS A 119 -25.12 -4.82 -2.14
N LYS A 120 -24.82 -6.11 -2.27
CA LYS A 120 -25.43 -6.98 -3.31
C LYS A 120 -26.72 -7.66 -2.86
N GLU A 121 -27.16 -7.42 -1.62
CA GLU A 121 -28.47 -7.80 -1.09
C GLU A 121 -29.44 -6.63 -1.18
#